data_AF-A0A8T5LCI6-F1
#
_entry.id   AF-A0A8T5LCI6-F1
#
_cell.length_a   1.000
_cell.length_b   1.000
_cell.length_c   1.000
_cell.angle_alpha   90.00
_cell.angle_beta   90.00
_cell.angle_gamma   90.00
#
_symmetry.space_group_name_H-M   'P 1'
#
loop_
_entity.id
_entity.type
_entity.pdbx_description
1 polymer ?
#
loop_
_entity_poly.entity_id
_entity_poly.type
_entity_poly.pdbx_seq_one_letter_code
_entity_poly.pdbx_strand_id
1 'polypeptide(L)'
;MKSENLIHVKLDYDEARRSRIDLLSTQAALIRIAQAAKKYKELRSKEFELKIRLEKNLGELRTNLRLMKTFLPTPVLPKILEEKEKKEPVIHHMKVRPKEKKKKLPKLEKKEEPKRDSLDSQLKDIQEQLARLQ
;
A
#
# COMPACT_ATOMS: atom_id res chain seq x y z
N MET A 1 19.78 43.39 -16.01
CA MET A 1 18.61 42.49 -16.12
C MET A 1 18.88 41.58 -17.31
N LYS A 2 18.96 40.26 -17.09
CA LYS A 2 19.32 39.30 -18.15
C LYS A 2 18.11 39.10 -19.06
N SER A 3 18.29 39.40 -20.34
CA SER A 3 17.35 39.08 -21.41
C SER A 3 17.04 37.59 -21.39
N GLU A 4 15.84 37.24 -20.94
CA GLU A 4 15.32 35.88 -21.07
C GLU A 4 15.26 35.55 -22.57
N ASN A 5 15.94 34.49 -22.98
CA ASN A 5 15.94 33.98 -24.35
C ASN A 5 14.54 33.45 -24.67
N LEU A 6 13.66 34.34 -25.10
CA LEU A 6 12.28 34.02 -25.41
C LEU A 6 12.22 33.34 -26.79
N ILE A 7 12.28 32.01 -26.78
CA ILE A 7 12.21 31.18 -27.99
C ILE A 7 10.75 31.20 -28.49
N HIS A 8 10.50 31.94 -29.57
CA HIS A 8 9.22 31.92 -30.26
C HIS A 8 9.24 30.80 -31.30
N VAL A 9 8.59 29.68 -30.98
CA VAL A 9 8.39 28.60 -31.94
C VAL A 9 7.13 28.91 -32.73
N LYS A 10 7.28 29.18 -34.03
CA LYS A 10 6.14 29.20 -34.96
C LYS A 10 5.77 27.75 -35.24
N LEU A 11 4.61 27.33 -34.76
CA LEU A 11 4.02 26.04 -35.06
C LEU A 11 3.03 26.22 -36.20
N ASP A 12 3.08 25.32 -37.18
CA ASP A 12 2.02 25.24 -38.17
C ASP A 12 0.72 24.78 -37.50
N TYR A 13 -0.42 25.13 -38.10
CA TYR A 13 -1.73 24.87 -37.50
C TYR A 13 -1.94 23.39 -37.15
N ASP A 14 -1.51 22.49 -38.04
CA ASP A 14 -1.61 21.04 -37.82
C ASP A 14 -0.69 20.55 -36.69
N GLU A 15 0.51 21.12 -36.57
CA GLU A 15 1.43 20.82 -35.48
C GLU A 15 0.89 21.32 -34.14
N ALA A 16 0.32 22.52 -34.11
CA ALA A 16 -0.33 23.08 -32.93
C ALA A 16 -1.54 22.24 -32.51
N ARG A 17 -2.35 21.76 -33.47
CA ARG A 17 -3.49 20.87 -33.20
C ARG A 17 -3.03 19.53 -32.61
N ARG A 18 -2.01 18.89 -33.21
CA ARG A 18 -1.45 17.63 -32.70
C ARG A 18 -0.84 17.79 -31.30
N SER A 19 -0.01 18.83 -31.11
CA SER A 19 0.58 19.15 -29.81
C SER A 19 -0.48 19.35 -28.71
N ARG A 20 -1.59 20.02 -29.04
CA ARG A 20 -2.72 20.18 -28.11
C ARG A 20 -3.39 18.86 -27.74
N ILE A 21 -3.59 17.97 -28.71
CA ILE A 21 -4.14 16.63 -28.46
C ILE A 21 -3.20 15.83 -27.55
N ASP A 22 -1.91 15.85 -27.83
CA ASP A 22 -0.90 15.13 -27.05
C ASP A 22 -0.83 15.66 -25.61
N LEU A 23 -0.84 16.97 -25.41
CA LEU A 23 -0.90 17.59 -24.08
C LEU A 23 -2.16 17.18 -23.30
N LEU A 24 -3.33 17.21 -23.93
CA LEU A 24 -4.58 16.80 -23.28
C LEU A 24 -4.59 15.29 -22.95
N SER A 25 -4.05 14.46 -23.85
CA SER A 25 -3.96 13.02 -23.63
C SER A 25 -3.02 12.66 -22.46
N THR A 26 -1.89 13.34 -22.36
CA THR A 26 -0.94 13.18 -21.26
C THR A 26 -1.53 13.66 -19.94
N GLN A 27 -2.25 14.79 -19.95
CA GLN A 27 -2.98 15.27 -18.76
C GLN A 27 -4.02 14.24 -18.28
N ALA A 28 -4.82 13.68 -19.19
CA ALA A 28 -5.79 12.64 -18.83
C ALA A 28 -5.12 11.38 -18.26
N ALA A 29 -3.99 10.95 -18.84
CA ALA A 29 -3.22 9.81 -18.34
C ALA A 29 -2.69 10.08 -16.93
N LEU A 30 -2.14 11.28 -16.67
CA LEU A 30 -1.64 11.66 -15.34
C LEU A 30 -2.74 11.67 -14.28
N ILE A 31 -3.94 12.16 -14.60
CA ILE A 31 -5.06 12.11 -13.66
C ILE A 31 -5.44 10.66 -13.34
N ARG A 32 -5.51 9.78 -14.34
CA ARG A 32 -5.79 8.35 -14.13
C ARG A 32 -4.73 7.69 -13.23
N ILE A 33 -3.46 8.00 -13.45
CA ILE A 33 -2.35 7.51 -12.61
C ILE A 33 -2.51 8.01 -11.16
N ALA A 34 -2.83 9.29 -10.97
CA ALA A 34 -3.05 9.85 -9.64
C ALA A 34 -4.21 9.17 -8.90
N GLN A 35 -5.32 8.88 -9.60
CA GLN A 35 -6.44 8.14 -9.05
C GLN A 35 -6.04 6.71 -8.64
N ALA A 36 -5.29 6.00 -9.50
CA ALA A 36 -4.79 4.66 -9.20
C ALA A 36 -3.84 4.67 -7.98
N ALA A 37 -2.94 5.65 -7.90
CA ALA A 37 -2.03 5.82 -6.77
C ALA A 37 -2.79 6.08 -5.46
N LYS A 38 -3.85 6.89 -5.48
CA LYS A 38 -4.71 7.12 -4.31
C LYS A 38 -5.38 5.82 -3.85
N LYS A 39 -5.99 5.07 -4.78
CA LYS A 39 -6.61 3.76 -4.49
C LYS A 39 -5.61 2.77 -3.92
N TYR A 40 -4.41 2.70 -4.49
CA TYR A 40 -3.34 1.85 -3.99
C TYR A 40 -2.97 2.20 -2.55
N LYS A 41 -2.80 3.49 -2.24
CA LYS A 41 -2.49 3.96 -0.87
C LYS A 41 -3.57 3.59 0.15
N GLU A 42 -4.84 3.72 -0.24
CA GLU A 42 -5.98 3.31 0.60
C GLU A 42 -5.95 1.80 0.88
N LEU A 43 -5.75 0.98 -0.16
CA LEU A 43 -5.66 -0.48 -0.03
C LEU A 43 -4.46 -0.91 0.81
N ARG A 44 -3.30 -0.30 0.58
CA ARG A 44 -2.06 -0.58 1.33
C ARG A 44 -2.21 -0.28 2.82
N SER A 45 -2.94 0.78 3.16
CA SER A 45 -3.23 1.13 4.55
C SER A 45 -4.11 0.07 5.21
N LYS A 46 -5.17 -0.39 4.51
CA LYS A 46 -6.05 -1.47 5.00
C LYS A 46 -5.30 -2.79 5.18
N GLU A 47 -4.43 -3.14 4.23
CA GLU A 47 -3.58 -4.33 4.31
C GLU A 47 -2.71 -4.30 5.57
N PHE A 48 -2.08 -3.15 5.86
CA PHE A 48 -1.24 -2.99 7.03
C PHE A 48 -2.02 -3.13 8.34
N GLU A 49 -3.21 -2.54 8.42
CA GLU A 49 -4.11 -2.70 9.57
C GLU A 49 -4.51 -4.17 9.78
N LEU A 50 -4.86 -4.88 8.71
CA LEU A 50 -5.20 -6.30 8.77
C LEU A 50 -4.01 -7.15 9.23
N LYS A 51 -2.81 -6.86 8.73
CA LYS A 51 -1.59 -7.55 9.16
C LYS A 51 -1.33 -7.39 10.65
N ILE A 52 -1.49 -6.17 11.19
CA ILE A 52 -1.36 -5.92 12.64
C ILE A 52 -2.39 -6.72 13.44
N ARG A 53 -3.65 -6.77 12.99
CA ARG A 53 -4.70 -7.54 13.66
C ARG A 53 -4.39 -9.03 13.65
N LEU A 54 -3.94 -9.58 12.52
CA LEU A 54 -3.54 -10.98 12.39
C LEU A 54 -2.37 -11.33 13.32
N GLU A 55 -1.34 -10.48 13.38
CA GLU A 55 -0.19 -10.70 14.27
C GLU A 55 -0.61 -10.73 15.75
N LYS A 56 -1.55 -9.87 16.16
CA LYS A 56 -2.12 -9.88 17.52
C LYS A 56 -2.88 -11.17 17.80
N ASN A 57 -3.81 -11.55 16.91
CA ASN A 57 -4.62 -12.76 17.06
C ASN A 57 -3.75 -14.02 17.08
N LEU A 58 -2.68 -14.08 16.27
CA LEU A 58 -1.71 -15.17 16.30
C LEU A 58 -0.92 -15.20 17.61
N GLY A 59 -0.57 -14.04 18.16
CA GLY A 59 0.04 -13.93 19.48
C GLY A 59 -0.86 -14.50 20.57
N GLU A 60 -2.13 -14.08 20.58
CA GLU A 60 -3.16 -14.55 21.52
C GLU A 60 -3.42 -16.05 21.37
N LEU A 61 -3.51 -16.56 20.14
CA LEU A 61 -3.66 -17.99 19.87
C LEU A 61 -2.48 -18.79 20.41
N ARG A 62 -1.24 -18.31 20.22
CA ARG A 62 -0.04 -18.96 20.78
C ARG A 62 -0.06 -18.99 22.30
N THR A 63 -0.49 -17.90 22.95
CA THR A 63 -0.62 -17.90 24.41
C THR A 63 -1.70 -18.86 24.88
N ASN A 64 -2.84 -18.91 24.20
CA ASN A 64 -3.94 -19.82 24.54
C ASN A 64 -3.53 -21.28 24.35
N LEU A 65 -2.83 -21.62 23.26
CA LEU A 65 -2.29 -22.96 23.03
C LEU A 65 -1.26 -23.35 24.10
N ARG A 66 -0.41 -22.41 24.53
CA ARG A 66 0.54 -22.66 25.62
C ARG A 66 -0.18 -22.93 26.94
N LEU A 67 -1.21 -22.16 27.25
CA LEU A 67 -2.06 -22.38 28.42
C LEU A 67 -2.78 -23.73 28.35
N MET A 68 -3.36 -24.08 27.21
CA MET A 68 -3.97 -25.40 27.01
C MET A 68 -2.97 -26.53 27.24
N LYS A 69 -1.74 -26.43 26.71
CA LYS A 69 -0.68 -27.42 26.98
C LYS A 69 -0.31 -27.53 28.46
N THR A 70 -0.44 -26.46 29.24
CA THR A 70 -0.19 -26.51 30.69
C THR A 70 -1.37 -27.06 31.49
N PHE A 71 -2.62 -26.86 31.03
CA PHE A 71 -3.82 -27.37 31.70
C PHE A 71 -4.15 -28.81 31.31
N LEU A 72 -3.77 -29.23 30.10
CA LEU A 72 -3.94 -30.61 29.66
C LEU A 72 -2.85 -31.47 30.32
N PRO A 73 -3.21 -32.57 31.00
CA PRO A 73 -2.22 -33.52 31.48
C PRO A 73 -1.44 -34.05 30.27
N THR A 74 -0.10 -34.02 30.34
CA THR A 74 0.73 -34.68 29.35
C THR A 74 0.37 -36.16 29.34
N PRO A 75 -0.14 -36.72 28.23
CA PRO A 75 -0.41 -38.14 28.18
C PRO A 75 0.91 -38.87 28.40
N VAL A 76 1.00 -39.61 29.51
CA VAL A 76 2.10 -40.55 29.71
C VAL A 76 1.89 -41.65 28.69
N LEU A 77 2.51 -41.51 27.52
CA LEU A 77 2.50 -42.54 26.50
C LEU A 77 3.27 -43.74 27.07
N PRO A 78 2.68 -44.95 27.11
CA PRO A 78 3.42 -46.12 27.51
C PRO A 78 4.61 -46.29 26.57
N LYS A 79 5.81 -46.53 27.13
CA LYS A 79 7.11 -46.66 26.43
C LYS A 79 7.10 -47.57 25.19
N ILE A 80 6.11 -48.46 25.10
CA ILE A 80 5.85 -49.37 23.97
C ILE A 80 5.52 -48.60 22.67
N LEU A 81 5.09 -47.33 22.76
CA LEU A 81 4.77 -46.47 21.61
C LEU A 81 5.87 -45.45 21.25
N GLU A 82 6.88 -45.25 22.12
CA GLU A 82 7.88 -44.16 21.98
C GLU A 82 9.04 -44.48 21.01
N GLU A 83 9.19 -45.73 20.54
CA GLU A 83 10.33 -46.13 19.71
C GLU A 83 10.33 -45.54 18.29
N LYS A 84 9.27 -44.86 17.84
CA LYS A 84 9.15 -44.38 16.45
C LYS A 84 9.41 -42.89 16.22
N GLU A 85 9.58 -42.06 17.26
CA GLU A 85 9.67 -40.59 17.08
C GLU A 85 11.04 -39.96 17.43
N LYS A 86 12.12 -40.74 17.48
CA LYS A 86 13.46 -40.18 17.70
C LYS A 86 14.12 -39.65 16.42
N LYS A 87 13.66 -38.51 15.87
CA LYS A 87 14.44 -37.58 15.00
C LYS A 87 13.71 -36.22 14.99
N GLU A 88 14.18 -35.05 15.41
CA GLU A 88 15.39 -34.43 15.96
C GLU A 88 14.91 -33.12 16.62
N PRO A 89 15.53 -32.58 17.68
CA PRO A 89 15.22 -31.25 18.16
C PRO A 89 16.12 -30.21 17.46
N VAL A 90 15.68 -29.62 16.35
CA VAL A 90 16.33 -28.40 15.83
C VAL A 90 15.80 -27.21 16.62
N ILE A 91 16.42 -26.94 17.76
CA ILE A 91 16.21 -25.71 18.52
C ILE A 91 16.92 -24.58 17.77
N HIS A 92 16.23 -23.89 16.87
CA HIS A 92 16.70 -22.60 16.41
C HIS A 92 16.47 -21.55 17.50
N HIS A 93 17.56 -21.15 18.15
CA HIS A 93 17.60 -20.03 19.08
C HIS A 93 17.15 -18.73 18.39
N MET A 94 15.85 -18.41 18.44
CA MET A 94 15.38 -17.06 18.13
C MET A 94 15.85 -16.12 19.24
N LYS A 95 16.94 -15.39 18.97
CA LYS A 95 17.35 -14.23 19.77
C LYS A 95 16.16 -13.27 19.87
N VAL A 96 15.53 -13.26 21.04
CA VAL A 96 14.50 -12.29 21.41
C VAL A 96 15.18 -10.91 21.42
N ARG A 97 14.92 -10.10 20.39
CA ARG A 97 15.34 -8.69 20.42
C ARG A 97 14.61 -7.97 21.56
N PRO A 98 15.28 -7.12 22.34
CA PRO A 98 14.65 -6.35 23.40
C PRO A 98 13.58 -5.42 22.81
N LYS A 99 12.45 -5.34 23.52
CA LYS A 99 11.30 -4.48 23.20
C LYS A 99 11.75 -3.03 23.04
N GLU A 100 11.84 -2.55 21.81
CA GLU A 100 12.03 -1.12 21.55
C GLU A 100 10.77 -0.35 21.97
N LYS A 101 11.02 0.68 22.76
CA LYS A 101 10.05 1.59 23.36
C LYS A 101 9.13 2.14 22.28
N LYS A 102 7.82 2.13 22.57
CA LYS A 102 6.76 2.77 21.78
C LYS A 102 7.11 4.24 21.51
N LYS A 103 7.76 4.54 20.37
CA LYS A 103 7.82 5.90 19.84
C LYS A 103 6.38 6.29 19.49
N LYS A 104 5.88 7.34 20.15
CA LYS A 104 4.60 7.97 19.84
C LYS A 104 4.64 8.34 18.35
N LEU A 105 3.79 7.69 17.54
CA LEU A 105 3.60 8.07 16.14
C LEU A 105 3.16 9.53 16.12
N PRO A 106 3.79 10.41 15.31
CA PRO A 106 3.25 11.74 15.08
C PRO A 106 1.85 11.57 14.47
N LYS A 107 0.87 12.26 15.07
CA LYS A 107 -0.46 12.38 14.48
C LYS A 107 -0.28 13.00 13.10
N LEU A 108 -0.42 12.21 12.04
CA LEU A 108 -0.55 12.74 10.69
C LEU A 108 -1.85 13.54 10.67
N GLU A 109 -1.71 14.86 10.68
CA GLU A 109 -2.80 15.77 10.40
C GLU A 109 -3.43 15.34 9.08
N LYS A 110 -4.74 15.06 9.13
CA LYS A 110 -5.56 14.80 7.95
C LYS A 110 -5.54 16.07 7.11
N LYS A 111 -4.59 16.17 6.16
CA LYS A 111 -4.74 17.10 5.05
C LYS A 111 -6.03 16.71 4.33
N GLU A 112 -6.97 17.65 4.32
CA GLU A 112 -8.26 17.52 3.67
C GLU A 112 -8.08 16.92 2.28
N GLU A 113 -8.83 15.86 2.00
CA GLU A 113 -8.76 15.22 0.69
C GLU A 113 -9.28 16.20 -0.37
N PRO A 114 -8.55 16.44 -1.47
CA PRO A 114 -9.16 17.09 -2.62
C PRO A 114 -10.32 16.20 -3.09
N LYS A 115 -11.50 16.81 -3.18
CA LYS A 115 -12.78 16.18 -3.50
C LYS A 115 -12.64 15.36 -4.78
N ARG A 116 -12.98 14.06 -4.72
CA ARG A 116 -12.95 13.13 -5.87
C ARG A 116 -13.69 13.70 -7.10
N ASP A 117 -14.75 14.44 -6.84
CA ASP A 117 -15.59 15.10 -7.85
C ASP A 117 -14.79 16.04 -8.78
N SER A 118 -13.73 16.66 -8.28
CA SER A 118 -12.92 17.62 -9.07
C SER A 118 -12.03 16.96 -10.13
N LEU A 119 -11.53 15.75 -9.88
CA LEU A 119 -10.67 15.06 -10.84
C LEU A 119 -11.48 14.35 -11.91
N ASP A 120 -12.65 13.83 -11.53
CA ASP A 120 -13.58 13.21 -12.48
C ASP A 120 -14.24 14.25 -13.38
N SER A 121 -14.54 15.46 -12.87
CA SER A 121 -14.99 16.58 -13.71
C SER A 121 -13.89 17.03 -14.66
N GLN A 122 -12.65 17.19 -14.20
CA GLN A 122 -11.52 17.54 -15.06
C GLN A 122 -11.27 16.50 -16.16
N LEU A 123 -11.40 15.21 -15.86
CA LEU A 123 -11.29 14.16 -16.86
C LEU A 123 -12.39 14.23 -17.92
N LYS A 124 -13.63 14.55 -17.54
CA LYS A 124 -14.74 14.75 -18.48
C LYS A 124 -14.48 15.96 -19.38
N ASP A 125 -14.06 17.08 -18.79
CA ASP A 125 -13.75 18.30 -19.55
C ASP A 125 -12.62 18.06 -20.57
N ILE A 126 -11.57 17.34 -20.19
CA ILE A 126 -10.48 16.95 -21.10
C ILE A 126 -10.99 16.02 -22.21
N GLN A 127 -11.86 15.07 -21.89
CA GLN A 127 -12.44 14.15 -22.88
C GLN A 127 -13.33 14.88 -23.90
N GLU A 128 -14.13 15.84 -23.45
CA GLU A 128 -14.93 16.69 -24.33
C GLU A 128 -14.04 17.59 -25.22
N GLN A 129 -12.95 18.13 -24.67
CA GLN A 129 -11.99 18.91 -25.44
C GLN A 129 -11.28 18.07 -26.51
N LEU A 130 -10.91 16.83 -26.19
CA LEU A 130 -10.35 15.89 -27.16
C LEU A 130 -11.35 15.54 -28.26
N ALA A 131 -12.62 15.29 -27.91
CA ALA A 131 -13.67 14.98 -28.88
C ALA A 131 -13.92 16.12 -29.88
N ARG A 132 -13.79 17.39 -29.45
CA ARG A 132 -13.91 18.57 -30.33
C ARG A 132 -12.69 18.78 -31.24
N LEU A 133 -11.55 18.19 -30.87
CA LEU A 133 -10.29 18.31 -31.60
C LEU A 133 -10.04 17.12 -32.52
N GLN A 134 -10.90 16.10 -32.54
CA GLN A 134 -10.86 14.98 -33.47
C GLN A 134 -11.62 15.32 -34.75
#